data_AF-A0A0T1XQZ0-F1
#
_entry.id   AF-A0A0T1XQZ0-F1
#
_cell.length_a   1.000
_cell.length_b   1.000
_cell.length_c   1.000
_cell.angle_alpha   90.00
_cell.angle_beta   90.00
_cell.angle_gamma   90.00
#
_symmetry.space_group_name_H-M   'P 1'
#
loop_
_entity.id
_entity.type
_entity.pdbx_description
1 polymer ?
#
loop_
_entity_poly.entity_id
_entity_poly.type
_entity_poly.pdbx_seq_one_letter_code
_entity_poly.pdbx_strand_id
1 'polypeptide(L)' 'MLKNLLSNATRQQKVEAVAEAMIRLEPNATAENIKSLIGITQTDLDSVADDARAEAYQRQNGKPRVRVPVDQAA' A
#
# COMPACT_ATOMS: atom_id res chain seq x y z
N MET A 1 -7.12 4.48 22.15
CA MET A 1 -7.48 3.86 20.86
C MET A 1 -7.30 4.89 19.75
N LEU A 2 -6.22 4.83 18.98
CA LEU A 2 -5.92 5.73 17.85
C LEU A 2 -6.67 5.29 16.59
N LYS A 3 -8.01 5.30 16.59
CA LYS A 3 -8.83 4.76 15.48
C LYS A 3 -9.19 5.77 14.38
N ASN A 4 -8.55 6.95 14.32
CA ASN A 4 -8.96 8.05 13.43
C ASN A 4 -7.79 8.72 12.67
N LEU A 5 -6.72 8.00 12.38
CA LEU A 5 -5.53 8.61 11.74
C LEU A 5 -5.79 9.13 10.33
N LEU A 6 -6.82 8.63 9.64
CA LEU A 6 -7.11 9.00 8.23
C LEU A 6 -8.46 9.68 8.01
N SER A 7 -9.30 9.88 9.03
CA SER A 7 -10.65 10.45 8.85
C SER A 7 -10.63 11.88 8.28
N ASN A 8 -9.56 12.64 8.57
CA ASN A 8 -9.31 13.99 8.05
C ASN A 8 -8.19 14.06 7.00
N ALA A 9 -7.65 12.91 6.56
CA ALA A 9 -6.57 12.87 5.59
C ALA A 9 -7.09 13.12 4.17
N THR A 10 -6.25 13.70 3.31
CA THR A 10 -6.58 13.91 1.90
C THR A 10 -6.74 12.57 1.18
N ARG A 11 -7.46 12.54 0.05
CA ARG A 11 -7.63 11.32 -0.75
C ARG A 11 -6.28 10.67 -1.09
N GLN A 12 -5.28 11.47 -1.43
CA GLN A 12 -3.95 10.99 -1.77
C GLN A 12 -3.24 10.34 -0.57
N GLN A 13 -3.32 10.94 0.63
CA GLN A 13 -2.78 10.32 1.84
C GLN A 13 -3.47 8.99 2.17
N LYS A 14 -4.79 8.89 1.95
CA LYS A 14 -5.53 7.63 2.11
C LYS A 14 -5.03 6.57 1.11
N VAL A 15 -4.85 6.92 -0.16
CA VAL A 15 -4.30 6.03 -1.21
C VAL A 15 -2.93 5.50 -0.79
N GLU A 16 -2.01 6.39 -0.40
CA GLU A 16 -0.65 6.00 -0.03
C GLU A 16 -0.61 5.10 1.21
N ALA A 17 -1.40 5.42 2.24
CA ALA A 17 -1.48 4.62 3.45
C ALA A 17 -2.11 3.23 3.20
N VAL A 18 -3.14 3.16 2.36
CA VAL A 18 -3.76 1.88 1.96
C VAL A 18 -2.78 1.06 1.11
N ALA A 19 -2.06 1.68 0.17
CA ALA A 19 -1.07 1.01 -0.65
C ALA A 19 0.07 0.43 0.20
N GLU A 20 0.58 1.19 1.17
CA GLU A 20 1.60 0.72 2.10
C GLU A 20 1.07 -0.44 2.98
N ALA A 21 -0.16 -0.32 3.49
CA ALA A 21 -0.80 -1.39 4.24
C ALA A 21 -0.96 -2.68 3.40
N MET A 22 -1.34 -2.56 2.13
CA MET A 22 -1.44 -3.68 1.20
C MET A 22 -0.08 -4.37 1.02
N ILE A 23 0.98 -3.62 0.75
CA ILE A 23 2.33 -4.17 0.58
C ILE A 23 2.81 -4.86 1.87
N ARG A 24 2.57 -4.26 3.03
CA ARG A 24 3.04 -4.78 4.33
C ARG A 24 2.31 -6.04 4.77
N LEU A 25 1.05 -6.19 4.38
CA LEU A 25 0.21 -7.33 4.75
C LEU A 25 0.25 -8.48 3.74
N GLU A 26 0.92 -8.31 2.59
CA GLU A 26 1.02 -9.37 1.59
C GLU A 26 1.66 -10.66 2.15
N PRO A 27 1.14 -11.85 1.78
CA PRO A 27 0.05 -12.09 0.81
C PRO A 27 -1.38 -11.97 1.41
N ASN A 28 -1.51 -11.68 2.70
CA ASN A 28 -2.77 -11.71 3.47
C ASN A 28 -3.43 -10.33 3.62
N ALA A 29 -3.28 -9.46 2.62
CA ALA A 29 -3.84 -8.11 2.60
C ALA A 29 -5.36 -8.17 2.41
N THR A 30 -6.11 -8.32 3.51
CA THR A 30 -7.58 -8.23 3.53
C THR A 30 -8.04 -6.84 3.92
N ALA A 31 -9.23 -6.44 3.46
CA ALA A 31 -9.84 -5.17 3.85
C ALA A 31 -9.96 -5.01 5.37
N GLU A 32 -10.24 -6.09 6.10
CA GLU A 32 -10.33 -6.08 7.55
C GLU A 32 -8.98 -5.81 8.23
N ASN A 33 -7.91 -6.47 7.76
CA ASN A 33 -6.56 -6.23 8.27
C ASN A 33 -6.10 -4.80 7.98
N ILE A 34 -6.37 -4.28 6.78
CA ILE A 34 -6.04 -2.91 6.40
C ILE A 34 -6.79 -1.92 7.31
N LYS A 35 -8.11 -2.07 7.48
CA LYS A 35 -8.90 -1.21 8.39
C LYS A 35 -8.36 -1.24 9.82
N SER A 36 -8.01 -2.42 10.32
CA SER A 36 -7.44 -2.59 11.66
C SER A 36 -6.09 -1.89 11.79
N LEU A 37 -5.26 -1.95 10.74
CA LEU A 37 -3.90 -1.42 10.74
C LEU A 37 -3.84 0.11 10.68
N ILE A 38 -4.61 0.73 9.78
CA ILE A 38 -4.53 2.18 9.51
C ILE A 38 -5.74 2.99 10.03
N GLY A 39 -6.78 2.32 10.52
CA GLY A 39 -7.95 2.99 11.09
C GLY A 39 -8.75 3.78 10.04
N ILE A 40 -8.97 3.19 8.85
CA ILE A 40 -9.78 3.76 7.77
C ILE A 40 -11.21 3.21 7.80
N THR A 41 -12.18 4.00 7.33
CA THR A 41 -13.57 3.52 7.16
C THR A 41 -13.68 2.61 5.93
N GLN A 42 -14.70 1.75 5.89
CA GLN A 42 -14.95 0.90 4.71
C GLN A 42 -15.24 1.74 3.47
N THR A 43 -16.07 2.78 3.60
CA THR A 43 -16.42 3.69 2.49
C THR A 43 -15.18 4.38 1.92
N ASP A 44 -14.30 4.87 2.77
CA ASP A 44 -13.05 5.49 2.32
C ASP A 44 -12.15 4.46 1.65
N LEU A 45 -11.99 3.28 2.24
CA LEU A 45 -11.20 2.20 1.66
C LEU A 45 -11.68 1.85 0.25
N ASP A 46 -12.99 1.64 0.07
CA ASP A 46 -13.57 1.29 -1.23
C ASP A 46 -13.36 2.42 -2.26
N SER A 47 -13.38 3.69 -1.83
CA SER A 47 -13.16 4.84 -2.72
C SER A 47 -11.72 5.03 -3.20
N VAL A 48 -10.74 4.42 -2.51
CA VAL A 48 -9.31 4.52 -2.83
C VAL A 48 -8.66 3.18 -3.16
N ALA A 49 -9.38 2.06 -3.07
CA ALA A 49 -8.82 0.72 -3.19
C ALA A 49 -8.15 0.46 -4.55
N ASP A 50 -8.76 0.91 -5.64
CA ASP A 50 -8.23 0.72 -6.99
C ASP A 50 -6.94 1.52 -7.22
N ASP A 51 -6.94 2.80 -6.83
CA ASP A 51 -5.76 3.66 -6.90
C ASP A 51 -4.64 3.15 -5.99
N ALA A 52 -4.99 2.69 -4.78
CA ALA A 52 -4.03 2.13 -3.83
C ALA A 52 -3.43 0.81 -4.32
N ARG A 53 -4.20 -0.03 -5.04
CA ARG A 53 -3.67 -1.21 -5.72
C ARG A 53 -2.68 -0.84 -6.82
N ALA A 54 -3.03 0.15 -7.64
CA ALA A 54 -2.14 0.63 -8.70
C ALA A 54 -0.83 1.17 -8.12
N GLU A 55 -0.92 1.98 -7.07
CA GLU A 55 0.22 2.52 -6.31
C GLU A 55 1.06 1.40 -5.67
N ALA A 56 0.41 0.42 -5.02
CA ALA A 56 1.09 -0.73 -4.41
C ALA A 56 1.85 -1.55 -5.46
N TYR A 57 1.22 -1.82 -6.60
CA TYR A 57 1.84 -2.51 -7.72
C TYR A 57 3.03 -1.73 -8.27
N GLN A 58 2.91 -0.42 -8.45
CA GLN A 58 4.03 0.42 -8.88
C GLN A 58 5.17 0.45 -7.86
N ARG A 59 4.89 0.46 -6.55
CA ARG A 59 5.95 0.42 -5.52
C ARG A 59 6.66 -0.92 -5.46
N GLN A 60 5.94 -2.03 -5.69
CA GLN A 60 6.54 -3.36 -5.73
C GLN A 60 7.34 -3.61 -7.02
N ASN A 61 6.81 -3.19 -8.17
CA ASN A 61 7.42 -3.45 -9.49
C ASN A 61 8.31 -2.33 -10.02
N GLY A 62 8.16 -1.12 -9.49
CA GLY A 62 8.93 0.09 -9.84
C GLY A 62 10.23 0.22 -9.06
N LYS A 63 10.52 -0.69 -8.12
CA LYS A 63 11.91 -0.87 -7.69
C LYS A 63 12.71 -1.26 -8.93
N PRO A 64 13.73 -0.48 -9.35
CA PRO A 64 14.61 -0.93 -10.40
C PRO A 64 15.13 -2.30 -9.96
N ARG A 65 14.86 -3.32 -10.78
CA ARG A 65 15.53 -4.62 -10.63
C ARG A 65 16.99 -4.24 -10.53
N VAL A 66 17.58 -4.39 -9.34
CA VAL A 66 19.02 -4.26 -9.16
C VAL A 66 19.59 -5.16 -10.23
N ARG A 67 20.16 -4.56 -11.29
CA ARG A 67 20.90 -5.30 -12.29
C ARG A 67 22.06 -5.85 -11.49
N VAL A 68 21.93 -7.09 -11.04
CA VAL A 68 23.06 -7.87 -10.60
C VAL A 68 23.97 -7.88 -11.83
N PRO A 69 25.18 -7.30 -11.77
CA PRO A 69 26.11 -7.45 -12.87
C PRO A 69 26.46 -8.94 -12.90
N VAL A 70 25.84 -9.64 -13.84
CA VAL A 70 26.35 -10.91 -14.34
C VAL A 70 27.59 -10.55 -15.15
N ASP A 71 28.66 -11.26 -14.90
CA ASP A 71 29.99 -11.16 -15.51
C ASP A 71 30.96 -10.12 -14.93
N GLN A 72 31.79 -10.61 -14.01
CA GLN A 72 33.23 -10.48 -14.21
C GLN A 72 33.90 -11.83 -13.94
N ALA A 73 33.77 -12.74 -14.91
CA ALA A 73 34.71 -13.83 -15.09
C ALA A 73 35.62 -13.45 -16.28
N ALA A 74 36.86 -13.06 -15.98
CA ALA A 74 37.98 -12.99 -16.91
C ALA A 74 39.27 -13.16 -16.10
#